data_AF-A0A5K1CA36-F1
#
_entry.id   AF-A0A5K1CA36-F1
#
_cell.length_a   1.000
_cell.length_b   1.000
_cell.length_c   1.000
_cell.angle_alpha   90.00
_cell.angle_beta   90.00
_cell.angle_gamma   90.00
#
_symmetry.space_group_name_H-M   'P 1'
#
loop_
_entity.id
_entity.type
_entity.pdbx_description
1 polymer ?
#
loop_
_entity_poly.entity_id
_entity_poly.type
_entity_poly.pdbx_seq_one_letter_code
_entity_poly.pdbx_strand_id
1 'polypeptide(L)' 'EIFQMIVATFEDLSETSTPSFAKRVLILETVAKVRSCVVMLDLECDDLIVEMFRHFCKAI' A
#
# COMPACT_ATOMS: atom_id res chain seq x y z
N GLU A 1 8.12 10.49 -2.66
CA GLU A 1 9.16 9.50 -2.34
C GLU A 1 8.71 8.43 -1.34
N ILE A 2 8.46 8.74 -0.06
CA ILE A 2 8.10 7.70 0.94
C ILE A 2 6.78 7.00 0.59
N PHE A 3 5.71 7.76 0.28
CA PHE A 3 4.43 7.15 -0.08
C PHE A 3 4.51 6.30 -1.34
N GLN A 4 5.26 6.75 -2.35
CA GLN A 4 5.52 5.95 -3.57
C GLN A 4 6.18 4.61 -3.23
N MET A 5 7.20 4.60 -2.36
CA MET A 5 7.86 3.37 -1.94
C MET A 5 6.93 2.43 -1.16
N ILE A 6 6.06 3.00 -0.31
CA ILE A 6 5.04 2.25 0.41
C ILE A 6 4.05 1.60 -0.57
N VAL A 7 3.51 2.38 -1.51
CA VAL A 7 2.54 1.88 -2.50
C VAL A 7 3.16 0.79 -3.37
N ALA A 8 4.39 0.99 -3.84
CA ALA A 8 5.12 -0.02 -4.62
C ALA A 8 5.33 -1.34 -3.85
N THR A 9 5.43 -1.30 -2.52
CA THR A 9 5.55 -2.52 -1.69
C THR A 9 4.31 -3.41 -1.78
N PHE A 10 3.16 -2.83 -2.16
CA PHE A 10 1.90 -3.55 -2.28
C PHE A 10 1.68 -4.17 -3.66
N GLU A 11 2.60 -3.99 -4.62
CA GLU A 11 2.40 -4.43 -6.00
C GLU A 11 2.09 -5.92 -6.14
N ASP A 12 2.83 -6.77 -5.44
CA ASP A 12 2.61 -8.23 -5.40
C ASP A 12 2.03 -8.67 -4.05
N LEU A 13 1.15 -7.87 -3.44
CA LEU A 13 0.48 -8.28 -2.20
C LEU A 13 -0.35 -9.57 -2.37
N SER A 14 -0.76 -9.91 -3.60
CA SER A 14 -1.39 -11.18 -3.94
C SER A 14 -0.46 -12.40 -3.81
N GLU A 15 0.87 -12.21 -3.85
CA GLU A 15 1.85 -13.29 -3.76
C GLU A 15 2.12 -13.71 -2.31
N THR A 16 1.20 -14.47 -1.74
CA THR A 16 1.23 -14.93 -0.34
C THR A 16 2.29 -16.00 -0.05
N SER A 17 2.85 -16.64 -1.09
CA SER A 17 3.88 -17.67 -0.97
C SER A 17 5.27 -17.12 -0.68
N THR A 18 5.48 -15.80 -0.80
CA THR A 18 6.80 -15.20 -0.59
C THR A 18 7.11 -15.02 0.90
N PRO A 19 8.36 -15.21 1.35
CA PRO A 19 8.76 -14.92 2.74
C PRO A 19 8.53 -13.46 3.14
N SER A 20 8.44 -12.56 2.15
CA SER A 20 8.20 -11.13 2.36
C SER A 20 6.75 -10.78 2.67
N PHE A 21 5.79 -11.69 2.44
CA PHE A 21 4.36 -11.41 2.56
C PHE A 21 3.99 -10.87 3.94
N ALA A 22 4.46 -11.51 5.01
CA ALA A 22 4.21 -11.05 6.38
C ALA A 22 4.71 -9.61 6.63
N LYS A 23 5.85 -9.24 6.03
CA LYS A 23 6.39 -7.88 6.11
C LYS A 23 5.51 -6.88 5.35
N ARG A 24 5.02 -7.25 4.16
CA ARG A 24 4.11 -6.40 3.37
C ARG A 24 2.79 -6.14 4.12
N VAL A 25 2.23 -7.17 4.78
CA VAL A 25 1.04 -7.05 5.64
C VAL A 25 1.29 -6.11 6.82
N LEU A 26 2.43 -6.25 7.53
CA LEU A 26 2.78 -5.33 8.62
C LEU A 26 2.90 -3.86 8.19
N ILE A 27 3.41 -3.63 6.97
CA ILE A 27 3.48 -2.28 6.40
C ILE A 27 2.06 -1.75 6.13
N LEU A 28 1.18 -2.57 5.56
CA LEU A 28 -0.23 -2.20 5.33
C LEU A 28 -0.96 -1.89 6.65
N GLU A 29 -0.77 -2.71 7.68
CA GLU A 29 -1.31 -2.47 9.02
C GLU A 29 -0.82 -1.14 9.60
N THR A 30 0.45 -0.82 9.40
CA THR A 30 1.04 0.45 9.85
C THR A 30 0.40 1.64 9.11
N VAL A 31 0.31 1.57 7.78
CA VAL A 31 -0.36 2.57 6.92
C VAL A 31 -1.79 2.84 7.39
N ALA A 32 -2.55 1.78 7.67
CA ALA A 32 -3.91 1.88 8.19
C ALA A 32 -3.94 2.51 9.59
N LYS A 33 -3.07 2.06 10.50
CA LYS A 33 -3.00 2.54 11.89
C LYS A 33 -2.70 4.03 12.00
N VAL A 34 -1.76 4.53 11.20
CA VAL A 34 -1.40 5.96 11.19
C VAL A 34 -2.27 6.79 10.24
N ARG A 35 -3.31 6.19 9.64
CA ARG A 35 -4.22 6.84 8.70
C ARG A 35 -3.49 7.52 7.54
N SER A 36 -2.44 6.87 7.01
CA SER A 36 -1.61 7.45 5.94
C SER A 36 -2.42 7.82 4.70
N CYS A 37 -3.53 7.14 4.40
CA CYS A 37 -4.40 7.51 3.28
C CYS A 37 -5.00 8.92 3.44
N VAL A 38 -5.32 9.32 4.68
CA VAL A 38 -5.83 10.68 4.95
C VAL A 38 -4.72 11.70 4.71
N VAL A 39 -3.51 11.42 5.19
CA VAL A 39 -2.35 12.29 4.94
C VAL A 39 -2.04 12.39 3.44
N MET A 40 -2.18 11.30 2.68
CA MET A 40 -2.00 11.31 1.23
C MET A 40 -3.06 12.18 0.53
N LEU A 41 -4.32 12.18 0.99
CA LEU A 41 -5.36 13.08 0.48
C LEU A 41 -5.04 14.54 0.80
N ASP A 42 -4.61 14.84 2.02
CA ASP A 42 -4.25 16.21 2.44
C ASP A 42 -3.06 16.77 1.65
N LEU A 43 -2.20 15.89 1.13
CA LEU A 43 -1.04 16.22 0.29
C LEU A 43 -1.33 16.10 -1.21
N GLU A 44 -2.60 15.96 -1.62
CA GLU A 44 -3.01 15.86 -3.03
C GLU A 44 -2.31 14.71 -3.79
N CYS A 45 -2.05 13.60 -3.09
CA CYS A 45 -1.43 12.39 -3.64
C CYS A 45 -2.47 11.35 -4.09
N ASP A 46 -3.58 11.79 -4.68
CA ASP A 46 -4.72 10.93 -5.07
C ASP A 46 -4.32 9.78 -6.00
N ASP A 47 -3.40 10.03 -6.92
CA ASP A 47 -2.90 9.03 -7.87
C ASP A 47 -2.28 7.81 -7.15
N LEU A 48 -1.56 8.05 -6.05
CA LEU A 48 -0.95 6.98 -5.24
C LEU A 48 -2.00 6.15 -4.51
N ILE A 49 -3.09 6.78 -4.07
CA ILE A 49 -4.20 6.08 -3.43
C ILE A 49 -4.88 5.17 -4.46
N VAL A 50 -5.17 5.69 -5.65
CA VAL A 50 -5.75 4.91 -6.75
C VAL A 50 -4.84 3.74 -7.14
N GLU A 51 -3.53 3.97 -7.26
CA GLU A 51 -2.55 2.92 -7.55
C GLU A 51 -2.53 1.82 -6.48
N MET A 52 -2.54 2.20 -5.20
CA MET A 52 -2.60 1.27 -4.08
C MET A 52 -3.85 0.37 -4.15
N PHE A 53 -5.03 0.96 -4.39
CA PHE A 53 -6.26 0.19 -4.56
C PHE A 53 -6.22 -0.71 -5.80
N ARG A 54 -5.59 -0.27 -6.90
CA ARG A 54 -5.37 -1.11 -8.08
C ARG A 54 -4.54 -2.35 -7.75
N HIS A 55 -3.50 -2.21 -6.92
CA HIS A 55 -2.73 -3.37 -6.44
C HIS A 55 -3.58 -4.34 -5.62
N PHE A 56 -4.45 -3.83 -4.73
CA PHE A 56 -5.35 -4.68 -3.95
C PHE A 56 -6.40 -5.39 -4.83
N CYS A 57 -6.96 -4.70 -5.82
CA CYS A 57 -7.96 -5.27 -6.72
C CYS A 57 -7.37 -6.25 -7.75
N LYS A 58 -6.08 -6.18 -8.08
CA LYS A 58 -5.40 -7.23 -8.88
C LYS A 58 -5.40 -8.58 -8.17
N ALA A 59 -5.57 -8.61 -6.85
CA ALA A 59 -5.58 -9.83 -6.04
C ALA A 59 -6.96 -10.52 -5.97
N ILE A 60 -8.01 -9.94 -6.57
CA ILE A 60 -9.39 -10.45 -6.61
C ILE A 60 -9.69 -10.96 -8.01
#